data_AF-A0A374AQD8-F1
#
_entry.id   AF-A0A374AQD8-F1
#
_cell.length_a   1.000
_cell.length_b   1.000
_cell.length_c   1.000
_cell.angle_alpha   90.00
_cell.angle_beta   90.00
_cell.angle_gamma   90.00
#
_symmetry.space_group_name_H-M   'P 1'
#
loop_
_entity.id
_entity.type
_entity.pdbx_description
1 polymer ?
#
loop_
_entity_poly.entity_id
_entity_poly.type
_entity_poly.pdbx_seq_one_letter_code
_entity_poly.pdbx_strand_id
1 'polypeptide(L)'
;MIVFQTIHQELFNYILHNFLEIEVFNEDTDLGDMIEILLPKYLYREQYRSCIKALKELFLWTEDSFYHEMRALHELLLFHFVEYMAELQQDLPDFNQIYIDEKGHSLIEQAIKADCDEDGDLESEDYREIYYDIFLYPDFLFTDTDFLLIDKIYNTRKAGKPFIEEMLGINIDYYFELLPMDIQEQYKTKHITLTSEISSMLKYIEKRIRYGNLYKLFWENNHPVKEERIQLILENIMDAYFYNQEVEITREALLGNGKVDFKLYKTDHEDEKVLIELKRGSSTYLKKGYEKQLTDYMLSSNYKNAFYLIACFTDNEYERSVKFIRNHVYTDTIQLYINISILDLRKIKTASKS
;
A
#
# COMPACT_ATOMS: atom_id res chain seq x y z
N MET A 1 -0.43 -3.88 20.25
CA MET A 1 -0.43 -2.42 20.09
C MET A 1 -0.40 -2.10 18.62
N ILE A 2 -1.29 -1.21 18.21
CA ILE A 2 -1.31 -0.61 16.89
C ILE A 2 -0.07 0.28 16.74
N VAL A 3 0.53 0.28 15.56
CA VAL A 3 1.65 1.16 15.24
C VAL A 3 1.12 2.50 14.71
N PHE A 4 1.42 3.58 15.43
CA PHE A 4 1.05 4.96 15.09
C PHE A 4 2.25 5.80 14.58
N GLN A 5 2.01 7.04 14.16
CA GLN A 5 3.03 7.99 13.69
C GLN A 5 3.69 8.78 14.84
N THR A 6 3.97 8.10 15.94
CA THR A 6 4.55 8.71 17.13
C THR A 6 5.47 7.73 17.84
N ILE A 7 6.45 8.23 18.59
CA ILE A 7 7.26 7.38 19.46
C ILE A 7 6.47 6.91 20.70
N HIS A 8 5.39 7.63 21.05
CA HIS A 8 4.57 7.39 22.24
C HIS A 8 3.50 6.31 22.03
N GLN A 9 3.90 5.18 21.44
CA GLN A 9 3.00 4.07 21.07
C GLN A 9 2.18 3.56 22.26
N GLU A 10 2.84 3.36 23.41
CA GLU A 10 2.19 2.82 24.62
C GLU A 10 1.10 3.77 25.14
N LEU A 11 1.38 5.08 25.15
CA LEU A 11 0.43 6.10 25.58
C LEU A 11 -0.86 6.06 24.76
N PHE A 12 -0.75 6.21 23.44
CA PHE A 12 -1.93 6.31 22.59
C PHE A 12 -2.70 4.99 22.52
N ASN A 13 -2.01 3.84 22.49
CA ASN A 13 -2.70 2.55 22.57
C ASN A 13 -3.47 2.41 23.89
N TYR A 14 -2.87 2.81 25.01
CA TYR A 14 -3.53 2.74 26.31
C TYR A 14 -4.77 3.64 26.39
N ILE A 15 -4.67 4.91 25.99
CA ILE A 15 -5.80 5.85 26.01
C ILE A 15 -6.91 5.37 25.08
N LEU A 16 -6.58 4.98 23.85
CA LEU A 16 -7.59 4.50 22.89
C LEU A 16 -8.24 3.19 23.35
N HIS A 17 -7.51 2.31 24.05
CA HIS A 17 -8.10 1.13 24.65
C HIS A 17 -9.16 1.50 25.69
N ASN A 18 -8.83 2.42 26.61
CA ASN A 18 -9.77 2.89 27.63
C ASN A 18 -11.01 3.55 27.01
N PHE A 19 -10.83 4.37 25.96
CA PHE A 19 -11.95 4.99 25.25
C PHE A 19 -12.88 3.94 24.64
N LEU A 20 -12.30 2.95 23.94
CA LEU A 20 -13.07 1.86 23.34
C LEU A 20 -13.76 0.97 24.39
N GLU A 21 -13.09 0.68 25.50
CA GLU A 21 -13.66 -0.11 26.61
C GLU A 21 -14.90 0.58 27.19
N ILE A 22 -14.78 1.88 27.48
CA ILE A 22 -15.85 2.64 28.14
C ILE A 22 -17.01 2.92 27.18
N GLU A 23 -16.77 3.37 25.96
CA GLU A 23 -17.83 3.80 25.05
C GLU A 23 -18.45 2.67 24.23
N VAL A 24 -17.62 1.71 23.79
CA VAL A 24 -17.99 0.76 22.75
C VAL A 24 -18.17 -0.65 23.30
N PHE A 25 -17.25 -1.09 24.15
CA PHE A 25 -17.18 -2.47 24.63
C PHE A 25 -17.69 -2.65 26.06
N ASN A 26 -18.71 -1.87 26.44
CA ASN A 26 -19.45 -1.99 27.70
C ASN A 26 -20.69 -2.90 27.56
N GLU A 27 -21.44 -3.11 28.65
CA GLU A 27 -22.64 -3.99 28.66
C GLU A 27 -23.88 -3.39 27.97
N ASP A 28 -23.93 -2.08 27.79
CA ASP A 28 -25.11 -1.32 27.35
C ASP A 28 -25.04 -0.88 25.88
N THR A 29 -23.85 -0.84 25.27
CA THR A 29 -23.64 -0.37 23.90
C THR A 29 -23.84 -1.48 22.86
N ASP A 30 -24.71 -1.25 21.88
CA ASP A 30 -24.80 -2.10 20.68
C ASP A 30 -23.72 -1.68 19.66
N LEU A 31 -22.88 -2.65 19.26
CA LEU A 31 -21.82 -2.39 18.28
C LEU A 31 -22.36 -1.94 16.92
N GLY A 32 -23.57 -2.35 16.55
CA GLY A 32 -24.20 -1.94 15.31
C GLY A 32 -24.58 -0.46 15.32
N ASP A 33 -25.13 0.02 16.44
CA ASP A 33 -25.44 1.43 16.64
C ASP A 33 -24.16 2.28 16.58
N MET A 34 -23.07 1.85 17.22
CA MET A 34 -21.76 2.53 17.11
C MET A 34 -21.25 2.56 15.68
N ILE A 35 -21.33 1.45 14.95
CA ILE A 35 -20.92 1.42 13.53
C ILE A 35 -21.78 2.36 12.67
N GLU A 36 -23.08 2.48 12.94
CA GLU A 36 -23.96 3.40 12.22
C GLU A 36 -23.63 4.87 12.49
N ILE A 37 -23.19 5.20 13.72
CA ILE A 37 -22.69 6.53 14.08
C ILE A 37 -21.36 6.83 13.36
N LEU A 38 -20.42 5.88 13.41
CA LEU A 38 -19.04 6.11 13.00
C LEU A 38 -18.82 6.03 11.48
N LEU A 39 -19.59 5.20 10.75
CA LEU A 39 -19.29 4.90 9.35
C LEU A 39 -20.35 5.41 8.36
N PRO A 40 -19.93 5.74 7.12
CA PRO A 40 -20.86 6.05 6.06
C PRO A 40 -21.90 4.95 5.82
N LYS A 41 -23.12 5.37 5.52
CA LYS A 41 -24.28 4.49 5.37
C LYS A 41 -24.13 3.37 4.34
N TYR A 42 -23.45 3.63 3.23
CA TYR A 42 -23.23 2.60 2.21
C TYR A 42 -22.28 1.51 2.73
N LEU A 43 -21.27 1.89 3.52
CA LEU A 43 -20.21 1.02 3.98
C LEU A 43 -20.74 0.01 5.00
N TYR A 44 -21.39 0.46 6.07
CA TYR A 44 -21.87 -0.46 7.10
C TYR A 44 -23.04 -1.33 6.63
N ARG A 45 -23.88 -0.86 5.69
CA ARG A 45 -25.01 -1.64 5.16
C ARG A 45 -24.56 -2.82 4.32
N GLU A 46 -23.54 -2.62 3.49
CA GLU A 46 -23.06 -3.63 2.56
C GLU A 46 -21.96 -4.50 3.18
N GLN A 47 -21.17 -3.93 4.09
CA GLN A 47 -19.95 -4.53 4.64
C GLN A 47 -19.97 -4.67 6.17
N TYR A 48 -21.15 -4.81 6.78
CA TYR A 48 -21.36 -4.84 8.24
C TYR A 48 -20.38 -5.74 9.01
N ARG A 49 -20.20 -6.99 8.53
CA ARG A 49 -19.32 -7.96 9.21
C ARG A 49 -17.85 -7.51 9.23
N SER A 50 -17.40 -6.87 8.15
CA SER A 50 -16.04 -6.32 8.08
C SER A 50 -15.88 -5.15 9.04
N CYS A 51 -16.89 -4.28 9.13
CA CYS A 51 -16.90 -3.13 10.05
C CYS A 51 -16.82 -3.58 11.52
N ILE A 52 -17.70 -4.51 11.92
CA ILE A 52 -17.69 -5.08 13.28
C ILE A 52 -16.36 -5.77 13.58
N LYS A 53 -15.80 -6.50 12.61
CA LYS A 53 -14.51 -7.16 12.79
C LYS A 53 -13.40 -6.14 13.01
N ALA A 54 -13.35 -5.10 12.19
CA ALA A 54 -12.34 -4.05 12.29
C ALA A 54 -12.41 -3.28 13.61
N LEU A 55 -13.62 -2.94 14.08
CA LEU A 55 -13.81 -2.28 15.38
C LEU A 55 -13.33 -3.17 16.55
N LYS A 56 -13.61 -4.48 16.49
CA LYS A 56 -13.07 -5.46 17.45
C LYS A 56 -11.57 -5.61 17.36
N GLU A 57 -11.01 -5.59 16.15
CA GLU A 57 -9.57 -5.62 15.92
C GLU A 57 -8.91 -4.40 16.57
N LEU A 58 -9.45 -3.19 16.40
CA LEU A 58 -8.94 -1.99 17.08
C LEU A 58 -8.88 -2.16 18.61
N PHE A 59 -9.98 -2.60 19.23
CA PHE A 59 -10.02 -2.82 20.69
C PHE A 59 -9.03 -3.88 21.20
N LEU A 60 -8.95 -5.02 20.51
CA LEU A 60 -8.02 -6.08 20.90
C LEU A 60 -6.57 -5.67 20.65
N TRP A 61 -6.30 -4.96 19.56
CA TRP A 61 -4.94 -4.57 19.18
C TRP A 61 -4.38 -3.47 20.05
N THR A 62 -5.21 -2.57 20.60
CA THR A 62 -4.76 -1.55 21.54
C THR A 62 -4.32 -2.14 22.88
N GLU A 63 -4.92 -3.26 23.33
CA GLU A 63 -4.50 -3.98 24.54
C GLU A 63 -3.24 -4.86 24.34
N ASP A 64 -3.04 -5.36 23.11
CA ASP A 64 -2.04 -6.37 22.82
C ASP A 64 -0.59 -5.83 22.96
N SER A 65 0.38 -6.73 23.13
CA SER A 65 1.83 -6.45 23.10
C SER A 65 2.46 -6.61 21.71
N PHE A 66 1.80 -7.29 20.75
CA PHE A 66 2.31 -7.45 19.39
C PHE A 66 2.04 -6.21 18.53
N TYR A 67 2.96 -5.87 17.62
CA TYR A 67 2.75 -4.79 16.66
C TYR A 67 1.75 -5.19 15.58
N HIS A 68 0.73 -4.35 15.40
CA HIS A 68 -0.32 -4.50 14.39
C HIS A 68 -0.35 -3.28 13.47
N GLU A 69 -0.40 -3.54 12.17
CA GLU A 69 -0.55 -2.52 11.14
C GLU A 69 -2.04 -2.35 10.80
N MET A 70 -2.49 -1.10 10.70
CA MET A 70 -3.85 -0.79 10.29
C MET A 70 -4.06 -1.12 8.80
N ARG A 71 -5.33 -1.28 8.45
CA ARG A 71 -5.81 -1.30 7.07
C ARG A 71 -6.73 -0.08 6.91
N ALA A 72 -7.04 0.31 5.69
CA ALA A 72 -7.91 1.44 5.39
C ALA A 72 -9.22 1.46 6.22
N LEU A 73 -9.88 0.31 6.44
CA LEU A 73 -11.09 0.27 7.27
C LEU A 73 -10.82 0.52 8.75
N HIS A 74 -9.67 0.09 9.28
CA HIS A 74 -9.27 0.40 10.65
C HIS A 74 -8.99 1.89 10.81
N GLU A 75 -8.31 2.51 9.83
CA GLU A 75 -7.99 3.93 9.88
C GLU A 75 -9.25 4.79 9.86
N LEU A 76 -10.17 4.53 8.92
CA LEU A 76 -11.44 5.24 8.84
C LEU A 76 -12.26 5.11 10.13
N LEU A 77 -12.33 3.90 10.70
CA LEU A 77 -13.03 3.64 11.95
C LEU A 77 -12.40 4.39 13.13
N LEU A 78 -11.08 4.28 13.27
CA LEU A 78 -10.37 4.91 14.38
C LEU A 78 -10.45 6.44 14.27
N PHE A 79 -10.35 7.00 13.06
CA PHE A 79 -10.46 8.43 12.83
C PHE A 79 -11.82 8.96 13.30
N HIS A 80 -12.91 8.39 12.80
CA HIS A 80 -14.26 8.81 13.20
C HIS A 80 -14.54 8.51 14.68
N PHE A 81 -13.95 7.46 15.26
CA PHE A 81 -14.06 7.20 16.69
C PHE A 81 -13.35 8.27 17.51
N VAL A 82 -12.16 8.70 17.10
CA VAL A 82 -11.43 9.80 17.75
C VAL A 82 -12.18 11.12 17.60
N GLU A 83 -12.77 11.41 16.44
CA GLU A 83 -13.66 12.57 16.26
C GLU A 83 -14.85 12.53 17.23
N TYR A 84 -15.51 11.38 17.34
CA TYR A 84 -16.59 11.16 18.30
C TYR A 84 -16.14 11.42 19.75
N MET A 85 -14.95 10.93 20.14
CA MET A 85 -14.39 11.18 21.47
C MET A 85 -14.03 12.67 21.69
N ALA A 86 -13.54 13.35 20.67
CA ALA A 86 -13.23 14.78 20.74
C ALA A 86 -14.50 15.63 20.90
N GLU A 87 -15.58 15.29 20.18
CA GLU A 87 -16.90 15.92 20.38
C GLU A 87 -17.41 15.68 21.80
N LEU A 88 -17.33 14.44 22.29
CA LEU A 88 -17.74 14.07 23.64
C LEU A 88 -16.95 14.82 24.72
N GLN A 89 -15.65 15.04 24.51
CA GLN A 89 -14.81 15.82 25.43
C GLN A 89 -15.29 17.28 25.56
N GLN A 90 -15.77 17.88 24.48
CA GLN A 90 -16.29 19.25 24.52
C GLN A 90 -17.59 19.35 25.33
N ASP A 91 -18.41 18.31 25.28
CA ASP A 91 -19.72 18.27 25.94
C ASP A 91 -19.68 17.78 27.40
N LEU A 92 -18.57 17.17 27.82
CA LEU A 92 -18.44 16.51 29.13
C LEU A 92 -17.34 17.14 30.00
N PRO A 93 -17.69 18.00 30.98
CA PRO A 93 -16.70 18.68 31.83
C PRO A 93 -15.77 17.76 32.63
N ASP A 94 -16.25 16.57 32.99
CA ASP A 94 -15.49 15.57 33.74
C ASP A 94 -14.85 14.50 32.85
N PHE A 95 -14.73 14.74 31.52
CA PHE A 95 -14.21 13.79 30.55
C PHE A 95 -12.89 13.15 31.00
N ASN A 96 -11.89 13.96 31.35
CA ASN A 96 -10.58 13.45 31.74
C ASN A 96 -10.66 12.56 32.98
N GLN A 97 -11.57 12.82 33.93
CA GLN A 97 -11.75 11.98 35.12
C GLN A 97 -12.39 10.63 34.79
N ILE A 98 -13.18 10.57 33.72
CA ILE A 98 -13.91 9.37 33.30
C ILE A 98 -13.03 8.50 32.40
N TYR A 99 -12.35 9.09 31.43
CA TYR A 99 -11.67 8.36 30.36
C TYR A 99 -10.15 8.24 30.52
N ILE A 100 -9.52 9.09 31.34
CA ILE A 100 -8.07 9.06 31.57
C ILE A 100 -7.81 8.72 33.04
N ASP A 101 -7.50 7.45 33.29
CA ASP A 101 -7.18 6.98 34.63
C ASP A 101 -5.77 7.44 35.10
N GLU A 102 -5.39 7.06 36.33
CA GLU A 102 -4.08 7.39 36.89
C GLU A 102 -2.90 6.94 36.03
N LYS A 103 -3.02 5.79 35.35
CA LYS A 103 -1.97 5.28 34.46
C LYS A 103 -1.94 6.09 33.15
N GLY A 104 -3.09 6.43 32.58
CA GLY A 104 -3.21 7.32 31.42
C GLY A 104 -2.55 8.66 31.70
N HIS A 105 -2.89 9.30 32.83
CA HIS A 105 -2.23 10.53 33.28
C HIS A 105 -0.71 10.34 33.41
N SER A 106 -0.25 9.25 34.02
CA SER A 106 1.18 8.97 34.16
C SER A 106 1.91 8.79 32.83
N LEU A 107 1.28 8.19 31.83
CA LEU A 107 1.84 8.03 30.48
C LEU A 107 1.91 9.37 29.75
N ILE A 108 0.88 10.22 29.88
CA ILE A 108 0.89 11.59 29.32
C ILE A 108 2.06 12.38 29.90
N GLU A 109 2.26 12.38 31.22
CA GLU A 109 3.39 13.09 31.84
C GLU A 109 4.76 12.58 31.37
N GLN A 110 4.87 11.28 31.09
CA GLN A 110 6.10 10.70 30.53
C GLN A 110 6.36 11.17 29.09
N ALA A 111 5.32 11.24 28.26
CA ALA A 111 5.42 11.74 26.89
C ALA A 111 5.78 13.23 26.86
N ILE A 112 5.07 14.06 27.65
CA ILE A 112 5.38 15.49 27.82
C ILE A 112 6.86 15.68 28.17
N LYS A 113 7.34 14.95 29.18
CA LYS A 113 8.74 15.06 29.60
C LYS A 113 9.72 14.67 28.50
N ALA A 114 9.44 13.58 27.79
CA ALA A 114 10.30 13.12 26.71
C ALA A 114 10.40 14.16 25.58
N ASP A 115 9.28 14.77 25.19
CA ASP A 115 9.26 15.78 24.13
C ASP A 115 9.90 17.10 24.57
N CYS A 116 9.67 17.53 25.82
CA CYS A 116 10.37 18.69 26.39
C CYS A 116 11.90 18.49 26.39
N ASP A 117 12.37 17.28 26.70
CA ASP A 117 13.79 16.95 26.74
C ASP A 117 14.42 16.88 25.32
N GLU A 118 13.63 16.56 24.28
CA GLU A 118 14.10 16.41 22.90
C GLU A 118 14.06 17.72 22.10
N ASP A 119 12.93 18.44 22.07
CA ASP A 119 12.73 19.63 21.24
C ASP A 119 13.04 20.94 21.99
N GLY A 120 12.68 21.03 23.28
CA GLY A 120 12.89 22.23 24.12
C GLY A 120 12.24 23.52 23.61
N ASP A 121 11.39 23.45 22.58
CA ASP A 121 10.80 24.60 21.88
C ASP A 121 9.49 25.10 22.51
N LEU A 122 8.82 24.27 23.33
CA LEU A 122 7.57 24.60 24.04
C LEU A 122 7.71 24.37 25.56
N GLU A 123 6.90 25.07 26.34
CA GLU A 123 6.83 24.87 27.78
C GLU A 123 5.99 23.62 28.10
N SER A 124 6.21 23.00 29.27
CA SER A 124 5.51 21.75 29.65
C SER A 124 3.98 21.88 29.68
N GLU A 125 3.47 23.08 29.92
CA GLU A 125 2.03 23.34 29.94
C GLU A 125 1.43 23.34 28.53
N ASP A 126 2.19 23.80 27.52
CA ASP A 126 1.74 23.77 26.12
C ASP A 126 1.61 22.32 25.64
N TYR A 127 2.58 21.46 25.96
CA TYR A 127 2.46 20.02 25.68
C TYR A 127 1.31 19.37 26.44
N ARG A 128 1.04 19.81 27.67
CA ARG A 128 -0.11 19.32 28.44
C ARG A 128 -1.41 19.63 27.70
N GLU A 129 -1.61 20.87 27.24
CA GLU A 129 -2.79 21.20 26.43
C GLU A 129 -2.90 20.31 25.19
N ILE A 130 -1.79 20.03 24.51
CA ILE A 130 -1.76 19.17 23.33
C ILE A 130 -2.18 17.72 23.64
N TYR A 131 -1.60 17.09 24.66
CA TYR A 131 -1.83 15.68 24.96
C TYR A 131 -3.21 15.39 25.57
N TYR A 132 -3.83 16.39 26.22
CA TYR A 132 -5.18 16.27 26.73
C TYR A 132 -6.26 16.67 25.71
N ASP A 133 -5.91 17.35 24.62
CA ASP A 133 -6.87 17.70 23.57
C ASP A 133 -7.05 16.56 22.56
N ILE A 134 -8.18 15.87 22.64
CA ILE A 134 -8.46 14.71 21.77
C ILE A 134 -8.63 15.15 20.31
N PHE A 135 -8.97 16.41 20.05
CA PHE A 135 -9.06 16.95 18.69
C PHE A 135 -7.72 16.88 17.94
N LEU A 136 -6.60 16.88 18.66
CA LEU A 136 -5.25 16.81 18.08
C LEU A 136 -4.75 15.38 17.89
N TYR A 137 -5.48 14.37 18.37
CA TYR A 137 -5.05 12.97 18.29
C TYR A 137 -4.81 12.49 16.85
N PRO A 138 -5.60 12.88 15.84
CA PRO A 138 -5.33 12.46 14.47
C PRO A 138 -3.91 12.76 13.99
N ASP A 139 -3.30 13.86 14.45
CA ASP A 139 -1.93 14.25 14.07
C ASP A 139 -0.86 13.29 14.62
N PHE A 140 -1.15 12.56 15.70
CA PHE A 140 -0.26 11.54 16.28
C PHE A 140 -0.52 10.14 15.73
N LEU A 141 -1.76 9.87 15.32
CA LEU A 141 -2.23 8.52 15.02
C LEU A 141 -2.08 8.14 13.55
N PHE A 142 -2.14 9.12 12.63
CA PHE A 142 -2.21 8.85 11.19
C PHE A 142 -1.08 9.52 10.41
N THR A 143 -0.63 8.86 9.33
CA THR A 143 0.34 9.45 8.38
C THR A 143 -0.33 10.49 7.49
N ASP A 144 -1.56 10.18 7.09
CA ASP A 144 -2.41 10.99 6.24
C ASP A 144 -3.87 10.64 6.57
N THR A 145 -4.79 11.41 6.01
CA THR A 145 -6.24 11.18 6.14
C THR A 145 -6.87 11.01 4.76
N ASP A 146 -6.13 10.44 3.80
CA ASP A 146 -6.56 10.34 2.41
C ASP A 146 -7.80 9.46 2.23
N PHE A 147 -8.08 8.56 3.19
CA PHE A 147 -9.33 7.78 3.26
C PHE A 147 -10.58 8.67 3.32
N LEU A 148 -10.50 9.91 3.83
CA LEU A 148 -11.61 10.87 3.84
C LEU A 148 -11.96 11.40 2.44
N LEU A 149 -11.08 11.21 1.46
CA LEU A 149 -11.26 11.66 0.09
C LEU A 149 -11.64 10.53 -0.87
N ILE A 150 -11.94 9.33 -0.37
CA ILE A 150 -12.12 8.12 -1.20
C ILE A 150 -13.15 8.29 -2.32
N ASP A 151 -14.23 9.02 -2.08
CA ASP A 151 -15.27 9.32 -3.06
C ASP A 151 -14.72 10.20 -4.20
N LYS A 152 -14.00 11.27 -3.86
CA LYS A 152 -13.37 12.19 -4.81
C LYS A 152 -12.28 11.49 -5.60
N ILE A 153 -11.42 10.71 -4.93
CA ILE A 153 -10.34 9.95 -5.54
C ILE A 153 -10.94 8.98 -6.58
N TYR A 154 -11.89 8.13 -6.19
CA TYR A 154 -12.53 7.19 -7.11
C TYR A 154 -13.26 7.89 -8.27
N ASN A 155 -14.07 8.91 -7.98
CA ASN A 155 -14.88 9.57 -9.01
C ASN A 155 -14.03 10.34 -10.03
N THR A 156 -12.97 11.01 -9.58
CA THR A 156 -12.04 11.71 -10.48
C THR A 156 -11.26 10.73 -11.35
N ARG A 157 -10.83 9.58 -10.80
CA ARG A 157 -10.26 8.49 -11.58
C ARG A 157 -11.24 7.94 -12.61
N LYS A 158 -12.48 7.65 -12.22
CA LYS A 158 -13.52 7.15 -13.14
C LYS A 158 -13.77 8.12 -14.30
N ALA A 159 -13.61 9.42 -14.07
CA ALA A 159 -13.70 10.46 -15.08
C ALA A 159 -12.42 10.64 -15.94
N GLY A 160 -11.41 9.79 -15.78
CA GLY A 160 -10.13 9.87 -16.49
C GLY A 160 -9.25 11.04 -16.01
N LYS A 161 -9.40 11.47 -14.75
CA LYS A 161 -8.68 12.63 -14.20
C LYS A 161 -8.15 12.34 -12.80
N PRO A 162 -7.15 11.46 -12.61
CA PRO A 162 -6.65 11.08 -11.30
C PRO A 162 -5.73 12.14 -10.66
N PHE A 163 -6.02 13.44 -10.85
CA PHE A 163 -5.16 14.53 -10.42
C PHE A 163 -5.00 14.62 -8.88
N ILE A 164 -6.01 14.17 -8.12
CA ILE A 164 -5.93 14.12 -6.65
C ILE A 164 -4.88 13.10 -6.23
N GLU A 165 -4.95 11.88 -6.79
CA GLU A 165 -3.98 10.82 -6.56
C GLU A 165 -2.56 11.28 -6.93
N GLU A 166 -2.42 11.94 -8.08
CA GLU A 166 -1.13 12.39 -8.58
C GLU A 166 -0.52 13.53 -7.76
N MET A 167 -1.36 14.48 -7.31
CA MET A 167 -0.91 15.63 -6.54
C MET A 167 -0.47 15.23 -5.13
N LEU A 168 -1.17 14.27 -4.51
CA LEU A 168 -0.96 13.84 -3.13
C LEU A 168 -0.12 12.56 -3.02
N GLY A 169 0.14 11.86 -4.12
CA GLY A 169 0.89 10.60 -4.12
C GLY A 169 0.07 9.41 -3.59
N ILE A 170 -1.24 9.45 -3.74
CA ILE A 170 -2.16 8.48 -3.14
C ILE A 170 -2.21 7.18 -3.93
N ASN A 171 -2.16 6.05 -3.23
CA ASN A 171 -2.43 4.74 -3.79
C ASN A 171 -3.88 4.30 -3.50
N ILE A 172 -4.78 4.52 -4.45
CA ILE A 172 -6.20 4.14 -4.30
C ILE A 172 -6.42 2.65 -4.01
N ASP A 173 -5.51 1.76 -4.43
CA ASP A 173 -5.64 0.32 -4.17
C ASP A 173 -5.63 -0.02 -2.67
N TYR A 174 -4.99 0.81 -1.84
CA TYR A 174 -4.98 0.63 -0.39
C TYR A 174 -6.39 0.79 0.22
N TYR A 175 -7.19 1.70 -0.34
CA TYR A 175 -8.55 1.99 0.12
C TYR A 175 -9.63 1.13 -0.57
N PHE A 176 -9.24 0.09 -1.32
CA PHE A 176 -10.19 -0.74 -2.07
C PHE A 176 -11.35 -1.28 -1.22
N GLU A 177 -11.07 -1.67 0.03
CA GLU A 177 -12.09 -2.21 0.95
C GLU A 177 -13.10 -1.17 1.44
N LEU A 178 -12.81 0.12 1.30
CA LEU A 178 -13.73 1.21 1.65
C LEU A 178 -14.77 1.46 0.56
N LEU A 179 -14.54 0.98 -0.67
CA LEU A 179 -15.45 1.24 -1.79
C LEU A 179 -16.77 0.46 -1.65
N PRO A 180 -17.89 0.98 -2.20
CA PRO A 180 -19.14 0.24 -2.35
C PRO A 180 -18.95 -1.14 -3.02
N MET A 181 -19.79 -2.12 -2.67
CA MET A 181 -19.65 -3.50 -3.15
C MET A 181 -19.84 -3.61 -4.66
N ASP A 182 -20.74 -2.84 -5.27
CA ASP A 182 -20.97 -2.80 -6.71
C ASP A 182 -19.74 -2.26 -7.48
N ILE A 183 -18.97 -1.37 -6.86
CA ILE A 183 -17.69 -0.91 -7.38
C ILE A 183 -16.63 -2.00 -7.20
N GLN A 184 -16.52 -2.61 -6.02
CA GLN A 184 -15.56 -3.70 -5.79
C GLN A 184 -15.75 -4.86 -6.77
N GLU A 185 -17.00 -5.21 -7.10
CA GLU A 185 -17.35 -6.28 -8.04
C GLU A 185 -16.86 -6.02 -9.48
N GLN A 186 -16.65 -4.75 -9.86
CA GLN A 186 -16.08 -4.40 -11.18
C GLN A 186 -14.61 -4.81 -11.28
N TYR A 187 -13.88 -4.85 -10.16
CA TYR A 187 -12.45 -5.14 -10.10
C TYR A 187 -12.19 -6.57 -9.63
N LYS A 188 -12.25 -7.53 -10.56
CA LYS A 188 -12.04 -8.97 -10.28
C LYS A 188 -10.70 -9.29 -9.61
N THR A 189 -9.69 -8.47 -9.87
CA THR A 189 -8.33 -8.56 -9.32
C THR A 189 -8.22 -7.96 -7.92
N LYS A 190 -9.25 -7.25 -7.44
CA LYS A 190 -9.23 -6.38 -6.26
C LYS A 190 -8.21 -5.25 -6.36
N HIS A 191 -7.85 -4.88 -7.58
CA HIS A 191 -6.97 -3.78 -7.89
C HIS A 191 -7.69 -2.85 -8.86
N ILE A 192 -7.74 -1.59 -8.49
CA ILE A 192 -8.27 -0.50 -9.31
C ILE A 192 -7.26 -0.17 -10.39
N THR A 193 -5.97 -0.08 -10.02
CA THR A 193 -4.92 0.35 -10.94
C THR A 193 -4.27 -0.82 -11.67
N LEU A 194 -3.99 -0.64 -12.96
CA LEU A 194 -3.24 -1.60 -13.78
C LEU A 194 -1.84 -1.90 -13.21
N THR A 195 -1.19 -0.91 -12.57
CA THR A 195 0.12 -1.08 -11.92
C THR A 195 0.04 -2.13 -10.82
N SER A 196 -1.00 -2.10 -9.99
CA SER A 196 -1.20 -3.09 -8.93
C SER A 196 -1.59 -4.47 -9.48
N GLU A 197 -2.38 -4.52 -10.55
CA GLU A 197 -2.68 -5.78 -11.25
C GLU A 197 -1.41 -6.47 -11.80
N ILE A 198 -0.53 -5.70 -12.45
CA ILE A 198 0.75 -6.18 -12.96
C ILE A 198 1.66 -6.62 -11.81
N SER A 199 1.72 -5.87 -10.72
CA SER A 199 2.50 -6.22 -9.53
C SER A 199 2.06 -7.56 -8.93
N SER A 200 0.75 -7.75 -8.78
CA SER A 200 0.17 -9.01 -8.29
C SER A 200 0.42 -10.18 -9.24
N MET A 201 0.34 -9.96 -10.55
CA MET A 201 0.70 -10.96 -11.56
C MET A 201 2.18 -11.35 -11.46
N LEU A 202 3.10 -10.37 -11.35
CA LEU A 202 4.53 -10.64 -11.23
C LEU A 202 4.85 -11.42 -9.95
N LYS A 203 4.22 -11.07 -8.82
CA LYS A 203 4.33 -11.81 -7.56
C LYS A 203 3.83 -13.26 -7.70
N TYR A 204 2.75 -13.47 -8.44
CA TYR A 204 2.27 -14.81 -8.77
C TYR A 204 3.30 -15.58 -9.61
N ILE A 205 3.84 -14.97 -10.68
CA ILE A 205 4.87 -15.56 -11.55
C ILE A 205 6.09 -15.96 -10.71
N GLU A 206 6.58 -15.08 -9.84
CA GLU A 206 7.71 -15.35 -8.95
C GLU A 206 7.42 -16.56 -8.04
N LYS A 207 6.22 -16.63 -7.44
CA LYS A 207 5.81 -17.79 -6.63
C LYS A 207 5.82 -19.09 -7.45
N ARG A 208 5.36 -19.06 -8.71
CA ARG A 208 5.34 -20.23 -9.61
C ARG A 208 6.74 -20.63 -10.10
N ILE A 209 7.65 -19.68 -10.19
CA ILE A 209 9.08 -19.92 -10.45
C ILE A 209 9.73 -20.58 -9.23
N ARG A 210 9.55 -19.99 -8.04
CA ARG A 210 10.23 -20.40 -6.80
C ARG A 210 9.74 -21.71 -6.21
N TYR A 211 8.42 -21.92 -6.20
CA TYR A 211 7.79 -23.09 -5.57
C TYR A 211 7.12 -24.02 -6.58
N GLY A 212 7.27 -23.74 -7.87
CA GLY A 212 6.69 -24.53 -8.94
C GLY A 212 7.73 -24.93 -9.98
N ASN A 213 7.23 -25.31 -11.16
CA ASN A 213 8.06 -25.74 -12.28
C ASN A 213 8.15 -24.68 -13.39
N LEU A 214 7.66 -23.46 -13.16
CA LEU A 214 7.62 -22.42 -14.20
C LEU A 214 9.03 -22.03 -14.68
N TYR A 215 10.03 -22.07 -13.79
CA TYR A 215 11.43 -21.81 -14.13
C TYR A 215 11.91 -22.70 -15.29
N LYS A 216 11.40 -23.93 -15.45
CA LYS A 216 11.83 -24.88 -16.49
C LYS A 216 11.57 -24.36 -17.91
N LEU A 217 10.55 -23.52 -18.11
CA LEU A 217 10.27 -22.94 -19.43
C LEU A 217 11.40 -22.01 -19.91
N PHE A 218 12.21 -21.50 -18.97
CA PHE A 218 13.30 -20.57 -19.24
C PHE A 218 14.66 -21.26 -19.42
N TRP A 219 14.69 -22.60 -19.48
CA TRP A 219 15.89 -23.38 -19.73
C TRP A 219 15.67 -24.36 -20.89
N GLU A 220 16.62 -24.42 -21.81
CA GLU A 220 16.65 -25.39 -22.90
C GLU A 220 17.99 -26.12 -22.89
N ASN A 221 17.99 -27.46 -22.82
CA ASN A 221 19.21 -28.27 -22.79
C ASN A 221 20.25 -27.80 -21.76
N ASN A 222 19.79 -27.46 -20.56
CA ASN A 222 20.59 -26.88 -19.47
C ASN A 222 21.17 -25.47 -19.71
N HIS A 223 20.84 -24.80 -20.82
CA HIS A 223 21.22 -23.43 -21.12
C HIS A 223 20.05 -22.46 -20.87
N PRO A 224 20.32 -21.24 -20.36
CA PRO A 224 19.32 -20.18 -20.29
C PRO A 224 18.76 -19.86 -21.67
N VAL A 225 17.45 -19.66 -21.78
CA VAL A 225 16.84 -19.18 -23.02
C VAL A 225 17.24 -17.73 -23.32
N LYS A 226 17.10 -17.32 -24.59
CA LYS A 226 17.35 -15.92 -25.03
C LYS A 226 16.24 -14.99 -24.54
N GLU A 227 16.55 -13.69 -24.46
CA GLU A 227 15.62 -12.63 -24.00
C GLU A 227 14.28 -12.68 -24.77
N GLU A 228 14.32 -12.82 -26.10
CA GLU A 228 13.13 -13.01 -26.96
C GLU A 228 12.22 -14.16 -26.50
N ARG A 229 12.80 -15.28 -26.06
CA ARG A 229 12.02 -16.42 -25.56
C ARG A 229 11.40 -16.12 -24.20
N ILE A 230 12.10 -15.37 -23.34
CA ILE A 230 11.55 -14.90 -22.05
C ILE A 230 10.35 -13.99 -22.32
N GLN A 231 10.48 -13.06 -23.26
CA GLN A 231 9.40 -12.16 -23.69
C GLN A 231 8.19 -12.95 -24.20
N LEU A 232 8.38 -13.93 -25.09
CA LEU A 232 7.29 -14.79 -25.57
C LEU A 232 6.58 -15.55 -24.44
N ILE A 233 7.33 -16.07 -23.45
CA ILE A 233 6.73 -16.75 -22.30
C ILE A 233 5.89 -15.77 -21.48
N LEU A 234 6.44 -14.58 -21.19
CA LEU A 234 5.72 -13.56 -20.42
C LEU A 234 4.49 -13.05 -21.16
N GLU A 235 4.56 -12.83 -22.47
CA GLU A 235 3.42 -12.45 -23.32
C GLU A 235 2.25 -13.40 -23.15
N ASN A 236 2.50 -14.72 -23.28
CA ASN A 236 1.45 -15.73 -23.17
C ASN A 236 0.88 -15.83 -21.74
N ILE A 237 1.70 -15.58 -20.71
CA ILE A 237 1.22 -15.54 -19.33
C ILE A 237 0.35 -14.30 -19.10
N MET A 238 0.78 -13.13 -19.60
CA MET A 238 0.04 -11.88 -19.48
C MET A 238 -1.29 -11.98 -20.23
N ASP A 239 -1.28 -12.46 -21.47
CA ASP A 239 -2.49 -12.66 -22.28
C ASP A 239 -3.51 -13.55 -21.55
N ALA A 240 -3.06 -14.68 -20.99
CA ALA A 240 -3.92 -15.55 -20.21
C ALA A 240 -4.42 -14.93 -18.90
N TYR A 241 -3.60 -14.11 -18.23
CA TYR A 241 -3.97 -13.43 -16.98
C TYR A 241 -5.01 -12.33 -17.21
N PHE A 242 -4.85 -11.57 -18.29
CA PHE A 242 -5.64 -10.39 -18.61
C PHE A 242 -6.81 -10.65 -19.58
N TYR A 243 -6.98 -11.88 -20.08
CA TYR A 243 -7.99 -12.27 -21.08
C TYR A 243 -9.42 -11.73 -20.84
N ASN A 244 -9.85 -11.61 -19.58
CA ASN A 244 -11.19 -11.13 -19.18
C ASN A 244 -11.17 -9.82 -18.37
N GLN A 245 -10.10 -9.03 -18.50
CA GLN A 245 -9.82 -7.83 -17.71
C GLN A 245 -9.72 -6.55 -18.58
N GLU A 246 -10.10 -6.61 -19.85
CA GLU A 246 -10.15 -5.42 -20.74
C GLU A 246 -8.82 -4.66 -20.86
N VAL A 247 -7.70 -5.38 -20.65
CA VAL A 247 -6.33 -4.87 -20.81
C VAL A 247 -5.80 -5.28 -22.17
N GLU A 248 -5.39 -4.31 -22.97
CA GLU A 248 -4.69 -4.57 -24.23
C GLU A 248 -3.18 -4.68 -24.00
N ILE A 249 -2.56 -5.71 -24.58
CA ILE A 249 -1.12 -5.96 -24.51
C ILE A 249 -0.53 -5.84 -25.91
N THR A 250 0.37 -4.88 -26.10
CA THR A 250 1.18 -4.77 -27.31
C THR A 250 2.62 -5.16 -26.99
N ARG A 251 3.06 -6.29 -27.53
CA ARG A 251 4.48 -6.65 -27.52
C ARG A 251 5.24 -5.77 -28.49
N GLU A 252 6.48 -5.43 -28.15
CA GLU A 252 7.42 -4.86 -29.11
C GLU A 252 6.94 -3.51 -29.68
N ALA A 253 6.28 -2.70 -28.83
CA ALA A 253 5.61 -1.48 -29.21
C ALA A 253 6.61 -0.36 -29.58
N LEU A 254 6.32 0.36 -30.66
CA LEU A 254 7.12 1.51 -31.10
C LEU A 254 6.75 2.75 -30.26
N LEU A 255 7.73 3.33 -29.59
CA LEU A 255 7.59 4.54 -28.78
C LEU A 255 8.77 5.50 -29.05
N GLY A 256 8.45 6.74 -29.45
CA GLY A 256 9.47 7.72 -29.84
C GLY A 256 10.43 7.17 -30.91
N ASN A 257 11.71 7.08 -30.57
CA ASN A 257 12.77 6.57 -31.46
C ASN A 257 13.14 5.09 -31.24
N GLY A 258 12.38 4.38 -30.40
CA GLY A 258 12.74 3.03 -29.95
C GLY A 258 11.56 2.08 -29.84
N LYS A 259 11.87 0.91 -29.31
CA LYS A 259 10.94 -0.21 -29.12
C LYS A 259 10.98 -0.62 -27.66
N VAL A 260 9.81 -0.70 -27.03
CA VAL A 260 9.65 -1.23 -25.67
C VAL A 260 9.16 -2.67 -25.75
N ASP A 261 9.55 -3.50 -24.78
CA ASP A 261 9.20 -4.93 -24.82
C ASP A 261 7.68 -5.15 -24.69
N PHE A 262 7.01 -4.46 -23.78
CA PHE A 262 5.55 -4.48 -23.68
C PHE A 262 4.97 -3.10 -23.35
N LYS A 263 3.83 -2.81 -23.96
CA LYS A 263 2.92 -1.74 -23.59
C LYS A 263 1.59 -2.37 -23.19
N LEU A 264 1.09 -2.01 -22.02
CA LEU A 264 -0.22 -2.42 -21.52
C LEU A 264 -1.07 -1.18 -21.26
N TYR A 265 -2.36 -1.26 -21.55
CA TYR A 265 -3.32 -0.22 -21.16
C TYR A 265 -4.73 -0.77 -20.96
N LYS A 266 -5.51 -0.15 -20.06
CA LYS A 266 -6.93 -0.48 -19.87
C LYS A 266 -7.77 0.20 -20.95
N THR A 267 -8.66 -0.56 -21.60
CA THR A 267 -9.45 -0.06 -22.73
C THR A 267 -10.57 0.91 -22.32
N ASP A 268 -11.05 0.84 -21.08
CA ASP A 268 -12.06 1.74 -20.50
C ASP A 268 -11.45 2.96 -19.78
N HIS A 269 -10.13 2.98 -19.63
CA HIS A 269 -9.36 4.01 -18.95
C HIS A 269 -8.11 4.37 -19.75
N GLU A 270 -8.28 5.18 -20.81
CA GLU A 270 -7.20 5.50 -21.78
C GLU A 270 -5.92 6.05 -21.13
N ASP A 271 -5.99 6.64 -19.93
CA ASP A 271 -4.83 7.20 -19.22
C ASP A 271 -4.04 6.18 -18.37
N GLU A 272 -4.59 4.99 -18.12
CA GLU A 272 -3.87 3.92 -17.42
C GLU A 272 -3.00 3.14 -18.40
N LYS A 273 -1.75 3.56 -18.55
CA LYS A 273 -0.77 2.92 -19.40
C LYS A 273 0.46 2.53 -18.61
N VAL A 274 0.92 1.30 -18.83
CA VAL A 274 2.11 0.74 -18.19
C VAL A 274 3.07 0.20 -19.23
N LEU A 275 4.35 0.51 -19.06
CA LEU A 275 5.43 -0.07 -19.86
C LEU A 275 6.11 -1.19 -19.08
N ILE A 276 6.50 -2.27 -19.76
CA ILE A 276 7.35 -3.29 -19.19
C ILE A 276 8.58 -3.46 -20.10
N GLU A 277 9.75 -3.30 -19.52
CA GLU A 277 11.04 -3.54 -20.17
C GLU A 277 11.73 -4.71 -19.46
N LEU A 278 12.24 -5.67 -20.24
CA LEU A 278 12.95 -6.84 -19.73
C LEU A 278 14.43 -6.75 -20.11
N LYS A 279 15.31 -7.07 -19.17
CA LYS A 279 16.72 -7.32 -19.47
C LYS A 279 17.22 -8.56 -18.74
N ARG A 280 18.08 -9.32 -19.40
CA ARG A 280 18.86 -10.36 -18.70
C ARG A 280 19.80 -9.74 -17.68
N GLY A 281 19.89 -10.35 -16.51
CA GLY A 281 20.80 -9.98 -15.43
C GLY A 281 22.27 -10.07 -15.82
N SER A 282 22.62 -10.69 -16.95
CA SER A 282 23.96 -10.71 -17.57
C SER A 282 24.22 -9.56 -18.55
N SER A 283 23.21 -8.79 -18.94
CA SER A 283 23.32 -7.71 -19.93
C SER A 283 24.27 -6.61 -19.47
N THR A 284 25.15 -6.14 -20.36
CA THR A 284 25.99 -4.94 -20.14
C THR A 284 25.18 -3.65 -20.23
N TYR A 285 23.95 -3.72 -20.73
CA TYR A 285 23.06 -2.58 -20.92
C TYR A 285 22.01 -2.43 -19.81
N LEU A 286 22.13 -3.15 -18.68
CA LEU A 286 21.20 -3.03 -17.55
C LEU A 286 20.98 -1.57 -17.14
N LYS A 287 22.08 -0.86 -16.84
CA LYS A 287 22.02 0.55 -16.44
C LYS A 287 21.43 1.46 -17.53
N LYS A 288 21.88 1.29 -18.78
CA LYS A 288 21.41 2.10 -19.92
C LYS A 288 19.93 1.87 -20.25
N GLY A 289 19.45 0.64 -20.11
CA GLY A 289 18.04 0.30 -20.35
C GLY A 289 17.12 0.95 -19.33
N TYR A 290 17.52 0.91 -18.06
CA TYR A 290 16.79 1.55 -16.97
C TYR A 290 16.84 3.08 -17.05
N GLU A 291 18.02 3.69 -17.01
CA GLU A 291 18.14 5.15 -16.87
C GLU A 291 17.75 5.92 -18.12
N LYS A 292 17.96 5.33 -19.31
CA LYS A 292 17.79 6.04 -20.58
C LYS A 292 16.60 5.56 -21.38
N GLN A 293 16.52 4.26 -21.69
CA GLN A 293 15.47 3.78 -22.59
C GLN A 293 14.07 3.93 -21.98
N LEU A 294 13.88 3.40 -20.79
CA LEU A 294 12.57 3.43 -20.14
C LEU A 294 12.16 4.86 -19.74
N THR A 295 13.10 5.64 -19.21
CA THR A 295 12.90 7.06 -18.91
C THR A 295 12.50 7.88 -20.15
N ASP A 296 13.21 7.71 -21.28
CA ASP A 296 12.89 8.42 -22.54
C ASP A 296 11.48 8.06 -23.04
N TYR A 297 11.04 6.80 -22.87
CA TYR A 297 9.69 6.38 -23.23
C TYR A 297 8.62 6.99 -22.32
N MET A 298 8.86 7.02 -21.00
CA MET A 298 7.94 7.62 -20.04
C MET A 298 7.77 9.12 -20.30
N LEU A 299 8.86 9.85 -20.54
CA LEU A 299 8.85 11.28 -20.88
C LEU A 299 8.15 11.58 -22.20
N SER A 300 8.42 10.79 -23.25
CA SER A 300 7.88 11.06 -24.58
C SER A 300 6.39 10.74 -24.74
N SER A 301 5.84 9.92 -23.83
CA SER A 301 4.52 9.31 -24.03
C SER A 301 3.57 9.44 -22.83
N ASN A 302 3.90 10.29 -21.84
CA ASN A 302 3.13 10.54 -20.61
C ASN A 302 2.75 9.26 -19.82
N TYR A 303 3.65 8.26 -19.80
CA TYR A 303 3.42 7.06 -18.98
C TYR A 303 3.83 7.35 -17.54
N LYS A 304 2.92 7.06 -16.62
CA LYS A 304 3.11 7.35 -15.19
C LYS A 304 3.69 6.18 -14.40
N ASN A 305 3.73 4.99 -14.98
CA ASN A 305 4.27 3.79 -14.33
C ASN A 305 4.97 2.90 -15.35
N ALA A 306 6.06 2.27 -14.92
CA ALA A 306 6.73 1.24 -15.70
C ALA A 306 7.29 0.13 -14.80
N PHE A 307 7.55 -1.03 -15.40
CA PHE A 307 8.24 -2.15 -14.76
C PHE A 307 9.54 -2.46 -15.49
N TYR A 308 10.62 -2.58 -14.74
CA TYR A 308 11.91 -3.03 -15.23
C TYR A 308 12.23 -4.42 -14.68
N LEU A 309 12.09 -5.44 -15.53
CA LEU A 309 12.26 -6.83 -15.15
C LEU A 309 13.69 -7.30 -15.41
N ILE A 310 14.34 -7.86 -14.39
CA ILE A 310 15.70 -8.39 -14.50
C ILE A 310 15.69 -9.91 -14.37
N ALA A 311 15.94 -10.61 -15.49
CA ALA A 311 15.95 -12.07 -15.54
C ALA A 311 17.32 -12.65 -15.16
N CYS A 312 17.39 -13.33 -14.01
CA CYS A 312 18.63 -13.86 -13.44
C CYS A 312 18.68 -15.38 -13.51
N PHE A 313 19.72 -15.94 -14.12
CA PHE A 313 19.94 -17.39 -14.27
C PHE A 313 21.09 -17.92 -13.42
N THR A 314 21.91 -17.03 -12.84
CA THR A 314 23.05 -17.39 -11.96
C THR A 314 23.06 -16.56 -10.69
N ASP A 315 23.76 -17.05 -9.66
CA ASP A 315 23.92 -16.33 -8.39
C ASP A 315 24.61 -14.97 -8.59
N ASN A 316 25.62 -14.91 -9.45
CA ASN A 316 26.31 -13.67 -9.78
C ASN A 316 25.39 -12.65 -10.49
N GLU A 317 24.52 -13.10 -11.39
CA GLU A 317 23.51 -12.23 -12.01
C GLU A 317 22.51 -11.69 -10.98
N TYR A 318 22.06 -12.55 -10.06
CA TYR A 318 21.15 -12.17 -8.98
C TYR A 318 21.77 -11.12 -8.05
N GLU A 319 22.97 -11.38 -7.54
CA GLU A 319 23.70 -10.44 -6.67
C GLU A 319 23.97 -9.10 -7.35
N ARG A 320 24.33 -9.12 -8.63
CA ARG A 320 24.53 -7.91 -9.43
C ARG A 320 23.24 -7.11 -9.56
N SER A 321 22.11 -7.78 -9.71
CA SER A 321 20.79 -7.15 -9.84
C SER A 321 20.32 -6.57 -8.51
N VAL A 322 20.55 -7.25 -7.38
CA VAL A 322 20.29 -6.71 -6.04
C VAL A 322 21.13 -5.45 -5.79
N LYS A 323 22.42 -5.46 -6.15
CA LYS A 323 23.28 -4.27 -6.06
C LYS A 323 22.80 -3.15 -6.97
N PHE A 324 22.34 -3.48 -8.17
CA PHE A 324 21.77 -2.50 -9.10
C PHE A 324 20.57 -1.80 -8.49
N ILE A 325 19.59 -2.55 -7.96
CA ILE A 325 18.39 -1.99 -7.30
C ILE A 325 18.80 -1.06 -6.16
N ARG A 326 19.66 -1.53 -5.23
CA ARG A 326 20.12 -0.71 -4.09
C ARG A 326 20.75 0.63 -4.50
N ASN A 327 21.42 0.67 -5.65
CA ASN A 327 22.17 1.84 -6.11
C ASN A 327 21.34 2.80 -7.00
N HIS A 328 20.16 2.39 -7.49
CA HIS A 328 19.40 3.16 -8.50
C HIS A 328 17.93 3.42 -8.12
N VAL A 329 17.47 2.99 -6.93
CA VAL A 329 16.09 3.24 -6.49
C VAL A 329 15.83 4.70 -6.08
N TYR A 330 16.82 5.60 -6.09
CA TYR A 330 16.64 6.97 -5.53
C TYR A 330 17.36 8.09 -6.29
N THR A 331 17.60 7.94 -7.60
CA THR A 331 18.48 8.89 -8.33
C THR A 331 17.76 10.04 -9.05
N ASP A 332 16.52 9.87 -9.51
CA ASP A 332 15.72 10.92 -10.20
C ASP A 332 14.21 10.76 -9.94
N THR A 333 13.45 11.87 -9.99
CA THR A 333 11.99 11.88 -9.72
C THR A 333 11.18 10.97 -10.64
N ILE A 334 11.56 10.84 -11.92
CA ILE A 334 10.85 9.96 -12.86
C ILE A 334 11.17 8.47 -12.64
N GLN A 335 12.35 8.17 -12.10
CA GLN A 335 12.77 6.79 -11.83
C GLN A 335 12.03 6.20 -10.62
N LEU A 336 11.47 7.04 -9.74
CA LEU A 336 10.57 6.61 -8.66
C LEU A 336 9.33 5.88 -9.18
N TYR A 337 8.91 6.17 -10.41
CA TYR A 337 7.77 5.54 -11.05
C TYR A 337 8.14 4.24 -11.81
N ILE A 338 9.39 3.80 -11.74
CA ILE A 338 9.87 2.56 -12.34
C ILE A 338 9.99 1.48 -11.26
N ASN A 339 9.09 0.50 -11.33
CA ASN A 339 9.07 -0.66 -10.46
C ASN A 339 10.09 -1.70 -10.95
N ILE A 340 11.22 -1.86 -10.25
CA ILE A 340 12.22 -2.87 -10.60
C ILE A 340 11.87 -4.21 -9.94
N SER A 341 11.82 -5.29 -10.72
CA SER A 341 11.57 -6.64 -10.21
C SER A 341 12.58 -7.65 -10.75
N ILE A 342 13.02 -8.58 -9.89
CA ILE A 342 13.92 -9.67 -10.29
C ILE A 342 13.10 -10.92 -10.60
N LEU A 343 13.24 -11.43 -11.83
CA LEU A 343 12.80 -12.77 -12.18
C LEU A 343 13.93 -13.74 -11.85
N ASP A 344 13.84 -14.42 -10.70
CA ASP A 344 14.83 -15.39 -10.26
C ASP A 344 14.68 -16.74 -10.98
N LEU A 345 15.25 -16.84 -12.17
CA LEU A 345 15.17 -18.00 -13.06
C LEU A 345 16.30 -19.03 -12.80
N ARG A 346 17.04 -18.91 -11.69
CA ARG A 346 18.07 -19.89 -11.32
C ARG A 346 17.48 -21.29 -11.17
N LYS A 347 18.26 -22.32 -11.49
CA LYS A 347 17.83 -23.71 -11.24
C LYS A 347 17.71 -23.94 -9.73
N ILE A 348 16.57 -24.46 -9.30
CA ILE A 348 16.39 -24.94 -7.94
C ILE A 348 17.31 -26.16 -7.75
N LYS A 349 18.27 -26.06 -6.84
CA LYS A 349 19.09 -27.22 -6.42
C LYS A 349 18.17 -28.15 -5.64
N THR A 350 17.82 -29.30 -6.21
CA THR A 350 17.10 -30.35 -5.48
C THR A 350 18.01 -30.87 -4.37
N ALA A 351 17.48 -30.98 -3.14
CA ALA A 351 18.18 -31.51 -1.97
C ALA A 351 18.70 -32.96 -2.15
N SER A 352 18.28 -33.65 -3.22
CA SER A 352 18.74 -34.98 -3.59
C SER A 352 20.03 -34.92 -4.42
N LYS A 353 21.14 -34.53 -3.79
CA LYS A 353 22.54 -34.82 -4.14
C LYS A 353 23.46 -33.95 -3.27
N SER A 354 23.56 -34.32 -2.00
CA SER A 354 24.66 -33.99 -1.11
C SER A 354 25.59 -35.19 -1.02
#